data_AF-A0A951U3H5-F1
#
_entry.id   AF-A0A951U3H5-F1
#
_cell.length_a   1.000
_cell.length_b   1.000
_cell.length_c   1.000
_cell.angle_alpha   90.00
_cell.angle_beta   90.00
_cell.angle_gamma   90.00
#
_symmetry.space_group_name_H-M   'P 1'
#
loop_
_entity.id
_entity.type
_entity.pdbx_description
1 polymer ?
#
loop_
_entity_poly.entity_id
_entity_poly.type
_entity_poly.pdbx_seq_one_letter_code
_entity_poly.pdbx_strand_id
1 'polypeptide(L)'
;MTASVQILNGKNGKYHTGGIQSNENQLGELEGSFFGTGAEKLLLDEAIKQNDKRFSQLLNGINPENLEQLRQLRSFQYTDQEGNLKTRKAVTAYDITLSPPKSFSELWATSDPDIRLKLEEIHQKAVRAVATYVQDNLVLSRARKGGEAEKVAPIFCQFSALNF
;
A
#
# COMPACT_ATOMS: atom_id res chain seq x y z
N MET A 1 -7.06 -18.19 0.37
CA MET A 1 -6.51 -16.84 0.12
C MET A 1 -5.07 -16.88 0.59
N THR A 2 -4.15 -16.32 -0.18
CA THR A 2 -2.74 -16.21 0.22
C THR A 2 -2.41 -14.73 0.41
N ALA A 3 -1.53 -14.44 1.36
CA ALA A 3 -1.04 -13.09 1.63
C ALA A 3 0.48 -13.10 1.57
N SER A 4 1.06 -12.09 0.92
CA SER A 4 2.50 -11.82 0.99
C SER A 4 2.73 -10.41 1.49
N VAL A 5 3.83 -10.21 2.21
CA VAL A 5 4.22 -8.90 2.74
C VAL A 5 5.62 -8.58 2.27
N GLN A 6 5.80 -7.40 1.68
CA GLN A 6 7.10 -6.91 1.23
C GLN A 6 7.35 -5.49 1.76
N ILE A 7 8.62 -5.13 1.91
CA ILE A 7 8.99 -3.75 2.24
C ILE A 7 9.01 -2.95 0.93
N LEU A 8 8.18 -1.90 0.88
CA LEU A 8 8.29 -0.91 -0.18
C LEU A 8 9.44 0.04 0.15
N ASN A 9 10.37 0.13 -0.79
CA ASN A 9 11.39 1.16 -0.85
C ASN A 9 11.03 2.15 -1.97
N GLY A 10 11.52 3.39 -1.91
CA GLY A 10 11.15 4.46 -2.86
C GLY A 10 11.37 4.16 -4.36
N LYS A 11 12.07 3.08 -4.73
CA LYS A 11 12.18 2.60 -6.13
C LYS A 11 10.96 1.76 -6.55
N ASN A 12 10.36 0.99 -5.64
CA ASN A 12 9.27 0.05 -5.92
C ASN A 12 7.88 0.70 -5.84
N GLY A 13 7.76 1.87 -5.20
CA GLY A 13 6.49 2.61 -5.19
C GLY A 13 5.98 2.99 -6.59
N LYS A 14 6.89 3.08 -7.57
CA LYS A 14 6.53 3.33 -8.97
C LYS A 14 5.69 2.23 -9.60
N TYR A 15 5.64 1.00 -9.07
CA TYR A 15 4.82 -0.06 -9.66
C TYR A 15 3.32 0.13 -9.43
N HIS A 16 2.92 0.93 -8.44
CA HIS A 16 1.51 1.14 -8.09
C HIS A 16 0.90 2.38 -8.76
N THR A 17 1.70 3.40 -9.06
CA THR A 17 1.23 4.64 -9.73
C THR A 17 2.01 5.02 -10.97
N GLY A 18 3.17 4.40 -11.21
CA GLY A 18 3.86 4.51 -12.49
C GLY A 18 3.25 3.49 -13.42
N GLY A 19 2.75 3.95 -14.57
CA GLY A 19 2.22 3.05 -15.58
C GLY A 19 3.19 1.89 -15.84
N ILE A 20 2.68 0.67 -15.79
CA ILE A 20 3.44 -0.51 -16.16
C ILE A 20 3.71 -0.39 -17.66
N GLN A 21 4.98 -0.30 -18.08
CA GLN A 21 5.33 -0.68 -19.45
C GLN A 21 5.36 -2.21 -19.51
N SER A 22 4.20 -2.82 -19.71
CA SER A 22 4.09 -4.19 -20.19
C SER A 22 3.90 -4.11 -21.71
N ASN A 23 4.78 -4.79 -22.44
CA ASN A 23 4.80 -4.77 -23.92
C ASN A 23 3.59 -5.45 -24.58
N GLU A 24 2.65 -6.01 -23.83
CA GLU A 24 1.45 -6.62 -24.39
C GLU A 24 0.24 -6.29 -23.51
N ASN A 25 -0.74 -5.64 -24.15
CA ASN A 25 -2.05 -5.22 -23.68
C ASN A 25 -2.09 -4.07 -22.66
N GLN A 26 -2.83 -3.02 -23.05
CA GLN A 26 -3.24 -1.89 -22.20
C GLN A 26 -3.99 -2.44 -20.98
N LEU A 27 -3.27 -2.69 -19.89
CA LEU A 27 -3.87 -2.83 -18.58
C LEU A 27 -4.32 -1.41 -18.18
N GLY A 28 -5.63 -1.22 -17.97
CA GLY A 28 -6.25 0.06 -17.65
C GLY A 28 -5.55 0.79 -16.50
N GLU A 29 -5.79 2.10 -16.42
CA GLU A 29 -5.26 2.94 -15.35
C GLU A 29 -5.53 2.28 -13.99
N LEU A 30 -4.47 1.98 -13.21
CA LEU A 30 -4.62 1.47 -11.85
C LEU A 30 -5.16 2.60 -10.96
N GLU A 31 -6.48 2.76 -10.95
CA GLU A 31 -7.18 3.57 -9.96
C GLU A 31 -7.06 2.89 -8.59
N GLY A 32 -6.46 3.59 -7.63
CA GLY A 32 -6.39 3.17 -6.24
C GLY A 32 -7.35 3.97 -5.36
N SER A 33 -7.45 3.60 -4.09
CA SER A 33 -8.16 4.39 -3.08
C SER A 33 -7.36 4.51 -1.80
N PHE A 34 -7.43 5.68 -1.18
CA PHE A 34 -6.94 5.87 0.19
C PHE A 34 -7.96 5.30 1.17
N PHE A 35 -7.46 4.69 2.26
CA PHE A 35 -8.29 4.11 3.30
C PHE A 35 -7.59 4.19 4.67
N GLY A 36 -8.39 4.19 5.74
CA GLY A 36 -7.94 4.11 7.13
C GLY A 36 -7.97 5.44 7.87
N THR A 37 -7.88 5.37 9.20
CA THR A 37 -8.02 6.55 10.08
C THR A 37 -6.99 7.65 9.84
N GLY A 38 -5.81 7.32 9.31
CA GLY A 38 -4.81 8.31 8.91
C GLY A 38 -5.20 9.03 7.62
N ALA A 39 -5.85 8.32 6.68
CA ALA A 39 -6.35 8.92 5.44
C ALA A 39 -7.49 9.90 5.74
N GLU A 40 -8.40 9.52 6.64
CA GLU A 40 -9.49 10.39 7.12
C GLU A 40 -8.95 11.66 7.77
N LYS A 41 -7.93 11.54 8.65
CA LYS A 41 -7.30 12.70 9.30
C LYS A 41 -6.63 13.66 8.32
N LEU A 42 -6.18 13.16 7.18
CA LEU A 42 -5.56 13.95 6.11
C LEU A 42 -6.53 14.28 4.98
N LEU A 43 -7.84 14.01 5.16
CA LEU A 43 -8.89 14.26 4.17
C LEU A 43 -8.56 13.69 2.79
N LEU A 44 -8.02 12.46 2.75
CA LEU A 44 -7.69 11.73 1.53
C LEU A 44 -8.88 10.86 1.10
N ASP A 45 -9.89 11.48 0.49
CA ASP A 45 -11.13 10.82 0.04
C ASP A 45 -11.17 10.51 -1.45
N GLU A 46 -10.40 11.25 -2.26
CA GLU A 46 -10.31 11.03 -3.70
C GLU A 46 -9.55 9.76 -4.09
N ALA A 47 -9.88 9.21 -5.26
CA ALA A 47 -9.15 8.10 -5.87
C ALA A 47 -7.68 8.47 -6.16
N ILE A 48 -6.80 7.49 -6.00
CA ILE A 48 -5.38 7.57 -6.34
C ILE A 48 -5.26 7.39 -7.86
N LYS A 49 -4.76 8.42 -8.53
CA LYS A 49 -4.56 8.41 -9.99
C LYS A 49 -3.14 7.99 -10.37
N GLN A 50 -2.93 7.75 -11.66
CA GLN A 50 -1.58 7.56 -12.19
C GLN A 50 -0.71 8.78 -11.85
N ASN A 51 0.53 8.53 -11.40
CA ASN A 51 1.49 9.54 -10.97
C ASN A 51 0.98 10.49 -9.87
N ASP A 52 0.03 10.04 -9.04
CA ASP A 52 -0.50 10.85 -7.95
C ASP A 52 0.62 11.27 -6.98
N LYS A 53 0.81 12.60 -6.88
CA LYS A 53 1.84 13.18 -6.01
C LYS A 53 1.60 12.83 -4.55
N ARG A 54 0.34 12.74 -4.12
CA ARG A 54 -0.04 12.44 -2.74
C ARG A 54 0.51 11.08 -2.31
N PHE A 55 0.34 10.07 -3.17
CA PHE A 55 0.90 8.73 -2.94
C PHE A 55 2.42 8.78 -2.78
N SER A 56 3.11 9.48 -3.70
CA SER A 56 4.58 9.60 -3.63
C SER A 56 5.06 10.39 -2.40
N GLN A 57 4.34 11.43 -1.98
CA GLN A 57 4.63 12.22 -0.79
C GLN A 57 4.49 11.37 0.47
N LEU A 58 3.40 10.62 0.60
CA LEU A 58 3.15 9.72 1.72
C LEU A 58 4.21 8.62 1.84
N LEU A 59 4.63 8.01 0.73
CA LEU A 59 5.76 7.05 0.73
C LEU A 59 7.06 7.70 1.23
N ASN A 60 7.27 8.98 0.94
CA ASN A 60 8.40 9.74 1.44
C ASN A 60 8.22 10.26 2.88
N GLY A 61 7.07 9.98 3.51
CA GLY A 61 6.73 10.46 4.85
C GLY A 61 6.47 11.96 4.87
N ILE A 62 5.88 12.50 3.80
CA ILE A 62 5.50 13.90 3.64
C ILE A 62 3.98 13.98 3.66
N ASN A 63 3.43 14.92 4.43
CA ASN A 63 2.01 15.23 4.40
C ASN A 63 1.67 15.89 3.05
N PRO A 64 0.75 15.33 2.26
CA PRO A 64 0.41 15.87 0.94
C PRO A 64 -0.25 17.25 0.98
N GLU A 65 -0.93 17.61 2.08
CA GLU A 65 -1.66 18.88 2.21
C GLU A 65 -0.71 20.06 2.50
N ASN A 66 0.17 19.91 3.49
CA ASN A 66 0.98 21.00 4.02
C ASN A 66 2.51 20.79 3.86
N LEU A 67 2.92 19.67 3.26
CA LEU A 67 4.32 19.30 3.01
C LEU A 67 5.17 19.05 4.27
N GLU A 68 4.56 18.95 5.45
CA GLU A 68 5.27 18.65 6.69
C GLU A 68 5.82 17.20 6.68
N GLN A 69 6.95 17.00 7.37
CA GLN A 69 7.50 15.66 7.56
C GLN A 69 6.69 14.91 8.62
N LEU A 70 6.08 13.80 8.21
CA LEU A 70 5.32 12.88 9.08
C LEU A 70 6.23 11.89 9.82
N ARG A 71 7.50 11.77 9.41
CA ARG A 71 8.46 10.86 10.05
C ARG A 71 9.81 11.53 10.27
N GLN A 72 10.56 11.01 11.23
CA GLN A 72 11.97 11.38 11.34
C GLN A 72 12.77 10.63 10.27
N LEU A 73 13.37 11.36 9.32
CA LEU A 73 14.29 10.79 8.32
C LEU A 73 15.53 10.24 9.04
N ARG A 74 15.55 8.94 9.30
CA ARG A 74 16.72 8.24 9.85
C ARG A 74 17.39 7.41 8.76
N SER A 75 18.62 7.78 8.43
CA SER A 75 19.57 6.93 7.70
C SER A 75 20.69 6.55 8.64
N PHE A 76 20.97 5.26 8.73
CA PHE A 76 22.07 4.73 9.52
C PHE A 76 23.18 4.28 8.57
N GLN A 77 24.39 4.77 8.79
CA GLN A 77 25.56 4.26 8.10
C GLN A 77 26.15 3.10 8.91
N TYR A 78 26.55 2.03 8.24
CA TYR A 78 27.22 0.90 8.84
C TYR A 78 28.25 0.34 7.86
N THR A 79 29.32 -0.26 8.37
CA THR A 79 30.32 -0.94 7.55
C THR A 79 29.94 -2.42 7.46
N ASP A 80 29.92 -2.98 6.26
CA ASP A 80 29.69 -4.43 6.08
C ASP A 80 30.95 -5.25 6.40
N GLN A 81 30.83 -6.58 6.29
CA GLN A 81 31.93 -7.51 6.60
C GLN A 81 33.13 -7.34 5.64
N GLU A 82 32.93 -6.73 4.48
CA GLU A 82 33.95 -6.48 3.45
C GLU A 82 34.59 -5.09 3.59
N GLY A 83 34.21 -4.31 4.62
CA GLY A 83 34.74 -2.98 4.85
C GLY A 83 34.05 -1.87 4.06
N ASN A 84 32.95 -2.17 3.34
CA ASN A 84 32.24 -1.16 2.55
C ASN A 84 31.24 -0.39 3.42
N LEU A 85 31.22 0.94 3.26
CA LEU A 85 30.23 1.80 3.91
C LEU A 85 28.87 1.63 3.23
N LYS A 86 27.88 1.14 3.97
CA LYS A 86 26.49 0.97 3.54
C LYS A 86 25.59 1.94 4.31
N THR A 87 24.52 2.37 3.67
CA THR A 87 23.48 3.20 4.29
C THR A 87 22.16 2.44 4.34
N ARG A 88 21.64 2.23 5.55
CA ARG A 88 20.29 1.68 5.77
C ARG A 88 19.31 2.83 5.95
N LYS A 89 18.30 2.89 5.08
CA LYS A 89 17.18 3.83 5.20
C LYS A 89 16.07 3.21 6.04
N ALA A 90 15.29 4.05 6.73
CA ALA A 90 14.06 3.64 7.38
C ALA A 90 13.08 3.02 6.36
N VAL A 91 12.33 2.01 6.80
CA VAL A 91 11.27 1.38 6.01
C VAL A 91 10.24 2.46 5.65
N THR A 92 9.90 2.58 4.37
CA THR A 92 9.01 3.63 3.90
C THR A 92 7.54 3.23 3.95
N ALA A 93 7.22 2.00 3.55
CA ALA A 93 5.90 1.40 3.63
C ALA A 93 6.00 -0.13 3.55
N TYR A 94 4.88 -0.81 3.78
CA TYR A 94 4.73 -2.24 3.52
C TYR A 94 3.74 -2.43 2.37
N ASP A 95 4.06 -3.33 1.45
CA ASP A 95 3.12 -3.85 0.46
C ASP A 95 2.54 -5.16 0.98
N ILE A 96 1.21 -5.25 0.99
CA ILE A 96 0.47 -6.44 1.40
C ILE A 96 -0.36 -6.89 0.20
N THR A 97 0.11 -7.92 -0.51
CA THR A 97 -0.62 -8.49 -1.64
C THR A 97 -1.54 -9.60 -1.16
N LEU A 98 -2.84 -9.44 -1.37
CA LEU A 98 -3.87 -10.43 -1.04
C LEU A 98 -4.36 -11.11 -2.33
N SER A 99 -3.98 -12.36 -2.53
CA SER A 99 -4.37 -13.11 -3.72
C SER A 99 -5.55 -14.04 -3.42
N PRO A 100 -6.63 -14.01 -4.23
CA PRO A 100 -7.74 -14.92 -4.07
C PRO A 100 -7.30 -16.39 -4.33
N PRO A 101 -8.05 -17.40 -3.84
CA PRO A 101 -7.83 -18.79 -4.22
C PRO A 101 -7.87 -18.98 -5.74
N LYS A 102 -7.09 -19.93 -6.27
CA LYS A 102 -7.04 -20.18 -7.73
C LYS A 102 -8.43 -20.47 -8.33
N SER A 103 -9.25 -21.25 -7.63
CA SER A 103 -10.63 -21.54 -8.05
C SER A 103 -11.51 -20.29 -8.15
N PHE A 104 -11.28 -19.28 -7.31
CA PHE A 104 -11.99 -18.00 -7.38
C PHE A 104 -11.59 -17.23 -8.64
N SER A 105 -10.28 -17.20 -8.96
CA SER A 105 -9.79 -16.58 -10.19
C SER A 105 -10.30 -17.30 -11.44
N GLU A 106 -10.39 -18.63 -11.43
CA GLU A 106 -10.97 -19.41 -12.53
C GLU A 106 -12.46 -19.13 -12.73
N LEU A 107 -13.22 -19.09 -11.62
CA LEU A 107 -14.62 -18.72 -11.65
C LEU A 107 -14.79 -17.32 -12.23
N TRP A 108 -14.02 -16.33 -11.76
CA TRP A 108 -14.05 -14.97 -12.30
C TRP A 108 -13.74 -14.94 -13.80
N ALA A 109 -12.65 -15.59 -14.24
CA ALA A 109 -12.23 -15.57 -15.63
C ALA A 109 -13.28 -16.17 -16.59
N THR A 110 -14.02 -17.18 -16.14
CA THR A 110 -15.01 -17.91 -16.96
C THR A 110 -16.45 -17.39 -16.82
N SER A 111 -16.72 -16.53 -15.85
CA SER A 111 -18.05 -15.99 -15.57
C SER A 111 -18.49 -14.93 -16.59
N ASP A 112 -19.80 -14.75 -16.73
CA ASP A 112 -20.38 -13.62 -17.45
C ASP A 112 -20.08 -12.28 -16.76
N PRO A 113 -20.15 -11.14 -17.49
CA PRO A 113 -19.81 -9.82 -16.96
C PRO A 113 -20.50 -9.47 -15.62
N ASP A 114 -21.79 -9.77 -15.48
CA ASP A 114 -22.55 -9.48 -14.26
C ASP A 114 -22.05 -10.26 -13.03
N ILE A 115 -21.62 -11.50 -13.25
CA ILE A 115 -21.07 -12.35 -12.18
C ILE A 115 -19.63 -11.93 -11.87
N ARG A 116 -18.83 -11.54 -12.86
CA ARG A 116 -17.49 -10.98 -12.65
C ARG A 116 -17.54 -9.76 -11.74
N LEU A 117 -18.42 -8.80 -12.04
CA LEU A 117 -18.62 -7.60 -11.22
C LEU A 117 -18.94 -7.95 -9.76
N LYS A 118 -19.85 -8.90 -9.53
CA LYS A 118 -20.18 -9.35 -8.17
C LYS A 118 -18.99 -10.00 -7.46
N LEU A 119 -18.23 -10.84 -8.15
CA LEU A 119 -17.04 -11.48 -7.58
C LEU A 119 -15.98 -10.44 -7.23
N GLU A 120 -15.78 -9.43 -8.06
CA GLU A 120 -14.86 -8.34 -7.79
C GLU A 120 -15.27 -7.53 -6.56
N GLU A 121 -16.54 -7.13 -6.45
CA GLU A 121 -17.05 -6.45 -5.26
C GLU A 121 -16.84 -7.28 -3.99
N ILE A 122 -17.08 -8.59 -4.06
CA ILE A 122 -16.86 -9.52 -2.93
C ILE A 122 -15.37 -9.55 -2.56
N HIS A 123 -14.49 -9.62 -3.55
CA HIS A 123 -13.06 -9.63 -3.31
C HIS A 123 -12.59 -8.30 -2.69
N GLN A 124 -13.04 -7.16 -3.21
CA GLN A 124 -12.73 -5.84 -2.66
C GLN A 124 -13.24 -5.70 -1.22
N LYS A 125 -14.45 -6.19 -0.91
CA LYS A 125 -14.98 -6.24 0.46
C LYS A 125 -14.10 -7.07 1.39
N ALA A 126 -13.63 -8.24 0.92
CA ALA A 126 -12.73 -9.09 1.69
C ALA A 126 -11.38 -8.41 1.96
N VAL A 127 -10.79 -7.73 0.96
CA VAL A 127 -9.56 -6.94 1.12
C VAL A 127 -9.75 -5.84 2.17
N ARG A 128 -10.87 -5.10 2.10
CA ARG A 128 -11.19 -4.05 3.10
C ARG A 128 -11.37 -4.62 4.51
N ALA A 129 -11.99 -5.79 4.64
CA ALA A 129 -12.14 -6.44 5.94
C ALA A 129 -10.77 -6.79 6.55
N VAL A 130 -9.83 -7.30 5.75
CA VAL A 130 -8.45 -7.56 6.19
C VAL A 130 -7.73 -6.26 6.57
N ALA A 131 -7.82 -5.21 5.75
CA ALA A 131 -7.20 -3.92 6.05
C ALA A 131 -7.75 -3.30 7.35
N THR A 132 -9.06 -3.41 7.59
CA THR A 132 -9.71 -2.97 8.84
C THR A 132 -9.20 -3.78 10.03
N TYR A 133 -9.12 -5.10 9.90
CA TYR A 133 -8.55 -5.95 10.96
C TYR A 133 -7.09 -5.57 11.28
N VAL A 134 -6.27 -5.33 10.25
CA VAL A 134 -4.87 -4.88 10.41
C VAL A 134 -4.82 -3.54 11.14
N GLN A 135 -5.63 -2.56 10.74
CA GLN A 135 -5.73 -1.26 11.40
C GLN A 135 -6.03 -1.40 12.89
N ASP A 136 -7.04 -2.19 13.22
CA ASP A 136 -7.59 -2.20 14.58
C ASP A 136 -6.70 -2.99 15.56
N ASN A 137 -5.93 -3.97 15.06
CA ASN A 137 -5.21 -4.95 15.88
C ASN A 137 -3.69 -4.91 15.74
N LEU A 138 -3.14 -4.51 14.58
CA LEU A 138 -1.72 -4.75 14.24
C LEU A 138 -0.91 -3.47 13.99
N VAL A 139 -1.56 -2.31 13.85
CA VAL A 139 -0.88 -1.04 13.59
C VAL A 139 -0.47 -0.38 14.91
N LEU A 140 0.79 -0.57 15.27
CA LEU A 140 1.39 -0.07 16.50
C LEU A 140 2.71 0.66 16.22
N SER A 141 2.97 1.73 16.98
CA SER A 141 4.27 2.42 17.03
C SER A 141 4.92 2.21 18.40
N ARG A 142 6.25 2.31 18.45
CA ARG A 142 7.00 2.25 19.72
C ARG A 142 6.94 3.61 20.41
N ALA A 143 6.43 3.68 21.63
CA ALA A 143 6.55 4.91 22.44
C ALA A 143 8.00 5.09 22.93
N ARG A 144 8.53 6.32 22.83
CA ARG A 144 9.91 6.63 23.23
C ARG A 144 10.17 6.55 24.74
N LYS A 145 9.12 6.56 25.58
CA LYS A 145 9.23 6.63 27.04
C LYS A 145 8.36 5.53 27.64
N GLY A 146 8.99 4.51 28.23
CA GLY A 146 8.29 3.39 28.88
C GLY A 146 8.18 2.10 28.04
N GLY A 147 8.44 2.15 26.73
CA GLY A 147 8.50 0.96 25.87
C GLY A 147 7.15 0.34 25.50
N GLU A 148 6.04 0.95 25.93
CA GLU A 148 4.70 0.51 25.55
C GLU A 148 4.41 0.86 24.08
N ALA A 149 3.67 -0.03 23.41
CA ALA A 149 3.25 0.18 22.04
C ALA A 149 1.98 1.05 22.01
N GLU A 150 1.96 2.09 21.18
CA GLU A 150 0.80 2.97 21.01
C GLU A 150 0.09 2.66 19.68
N LYS A 151 -1.24 2.74 19.65
CA LYS A 151 -2.00 2.70 18.40
C LYS A 151 -1.70 3.97 17.61
N VAL A 152 -1.43 3.80 16.31
CA VAL A 152 -1.25 4.93 15.38
C VAL A 152 -2.30 4.88 14.29
N ALA A 153 -2.48 6.00 13.60
CA ALA A 153 -3.46 6.12 12.52
C ALA A 153 -2.80 5.71 11.18
N PRO A 154 -3.04 4.49 10.66
CA PRO A 154 -2.46 4.07 9.38
C PRO A 154 -3.12 4.78 8.21
N ILE A 155 -2.36 4.85 7.12
CA ILE A 155 -2.85 5.21 5.79
C ILE A 155 -2.62 3.99 4.92
N PHE A 156 -3.70 3.43 4.37
CA PHE A 156 -3.65 2.36 3.38
C PHE A 156 -3.87 2.95 1.99
N CYS A 157 -3.17 2.39 1.01
CA CYS A 157 -3.38 2.65 -0.40
C CYS A 157 -3.78 1.32 -1.03
N GLN A 158 -5.05 1.16 -1.39
CA GLN A 158 -5.56 -0.06 -1.99
C GLN A 158 -5.55 0.08 -3.51
N PHE A 159 -4.89 -0.84 -4.20
CA PHE A 159 -4.85 -0.91 -5.66
C PHE A 159 -5.53 -2.21 -6.11
N SER A 160 -6.40 -2.12 -7.11
CA SER A 160 -7.01 -3.27 -7.77
C SER A 160 -6.47 -3.36 -9.19
N ALA A 161 -5.98 -4.53 -9.60
CA ALA A 161 -5.62 -4.80 -11.00
C ALA A 161 -6.85 -5.14 -11.87
N LEU A 162 -8.03 -5.12 -11.27
CA LEU A 162 -9.32 -5.37 -11.92
C LEU A 162 -9.99 -4.01 -12.08
N ASN A 163 -9.63 -3.28 -13.14
CA ASN A 163 -10.29 -2.04 -13.52
C ASN A 163 -10.87 -2.23 -14.94
N PHE A 164 -12.13 -1.85 -15.11
CA PHE A 164 -12.89 -1.88 -16.36
C PHE A 164 -12.71 -0.60 -17.17
#